data_AF-A0A395V604-F1
#
_entry.id   AF-A0A395V604-F1
#
_cell.length_a   1.000
_cell.length_b   1.000
_cell.length_c   1.000
_cell.angle_alpha   90.00
_cell.angle_beta   90.00
_cell.angle_gamma   90.00
#
_symmetry.space_group_name_H-M   'P 1'
#
loop_
_entity.id
_entity.type
_entity.pdbx_description
1 polymer ?
#
loop_
_entity_poly.entity_id
_entity_poly.type
_entity_poly.pdbx_seq_one_letter_code
_entity_poly.pdbx_strand_id
1 'polypeptide(L)'
;MAYEFLKKLFGTPKDGEEPKAMTYAELEAAIDADKKIQVVDVKAGGYVSKEKLDAKITELDGVKQQLSDANTTIQSYKDMDIDGIKQSAKDWETKYTQETQKLTAQLAAQERTHALDMFMGGYKFSSKPAENGVRAEFEKKNFTLEDGKFLGGDEFMKSLMENDDYKGAFVIEDDNNPEDDSHEDEEGKPFFARGVGGTGGAGGEGVKGKEAPFNPFGFNLIRQPDKN
;
A
#
# COMPACT_ATOMS: atom_id res chain seq x y z
N MET A 1 40.99 -21.13 -55.04
CA MET A 1 40.35 -20.92 -56.36
C MET A 1 38.90 -21.39 -56.28
N ALA A 2 37.93 -20.57 -56.69
CA ALA A 2 36.51 -20.77 -56.36
C ALA A 2 35.76 -21.85 -57.17
N TYR A 3 36.41 -22.50 -58.15
CA TYR A 3 35.73 -23.35 -59.13
C TYR A 3 36.41 -24.71 -59.38
N GLU A 4 37.09 -25.28 -58.39
CA GLU A 4 37.77 -26.59 -58.49
C GLU A 4 36.82 -27.73 -58.93
N PHE A 5 35.53 -27.64 -58.59
CA PHE A 5 34.52 -28.63 -59.00
C PHE A 5 34.34 -28.70 -60.52
N LEU A 6 34.63 -27.62 -61.26
CA LEU A 6 34.56 -27.60 -62.73
C LEU A 6 35.68 -28.43 -63.38
N LYS A 7 36.81 -28.66 -62.70
CA LYS A 7 37.91 -29.47 -63.26
C LYS A 7 37.49 -30.90 -63.57
N LYS A 8 36.43 -31.40 -62.93
CA LYS A 8 35.86 -32.71 -63.26
C LYS A 8 35.09 -32.73 -64.58
N LEU A 9 34.54 -31.59 -65.00
CA LEU A 9 33.83 -31.46 -66.28
C LEU A 9 34.82 -31.37 -67.45
N PHE A 10 35.93 -30.65 -67.25
CA PHE A 10 36.87 -30.33 -68.33
C PHE A 10 38.17 -31.16 -68.30
N GLY A 11 38.44 -31.88 -67.20
CA GLY A 11 39.72 -32.52 -66.94
C GLY A 11 40.80 -31.54 -66.48
N THR A 12 41.99 -32.07 -66.18
CA THR A 12 43.20 -31.26 -65.92
C THR A 12 44.16 -31.42 -67.10
N PRO A 13 44.47 -30.35 -67.87
CA PRO A 13 45.49 -30.41 -68.90
C PRO A 13 46.85 -30.70 -68.25
N LYS A 14 47.66 -31.57 -68.86
CA LYS A 14 49.07 -31.74 -68.47
C LYS A 14 49.88 -30.53 -68.95
N ASP A 15 51.01 -30.24 -68.30
CA ASP A 15 51.87 -29.11 -68.68
C ASP A 15 52.24 -29.17 -70.18
N GLY A 16 51.70 -28.22 -70.96
CA GLY A 16 51.92 -28.09 -72.39
C GLY A 16 50.77 -28.55 -73.32
N GLU A 17 49.68 -29.13 -72.81
CA GLU A 17 48.50 -29.49 -73.62
C GLU A 17 47.45 -28.37 -73.66
N GLU A 18 46.84 -28.15 -74.83
CA GLU A 18 45.70 -27.23 -74.97
C GLU A 18 44.48 -27.76 -74.20
N PRO A 19 43.71 -26.89 -73.53
CA PRO A 19 42.52 -27.30 -72.79
C PRO A 19 41.50 -27.99 -73.70
N LYS A 20 40.86 -29.05 -73.20
CA LYS A 20 39.87 -29.83 -73.94
C LYS A 20 38.67 -28.95 -74.34
N ALA A 21 38.49 -28.72 -75.64
CA ALA A 21 37.25 -28.16 -76.19
C ALA A 21 36.12 -29.20 -76.10
N MET A 22 34.92 -28.76 -75.75
CA MET A 22 33.77 -29.65 -75.55
C MET A 22 32.51 -29.07 -76.23
N THR A 23 31.72 -29.94 -76.84
CA THR A 23 30.41 -29.61 -77.43
C THR A 23 29.30 -29.54 -76.36
N TYR A 24 28.15 -28.97 -76.70
CA TYR A 24 26.99 -28.92 -75.81
C TYR A 24 26.56 -30.32 -75.31
N ALA A 25 26.47 -31.29 -76.22
CA ALA A 25 26.03 -32.65 -75.87
C ALA A 25 27.03 -33.36 -74.93
N GLU A 26 28.33 -33.12 -75.12
CA GLU A 26 29.36 -33.64 -74.22
C GLU A 26 29.34 -32.94 -72.85
N LEU A 27 29.01 -31.65 -72.78
CA LEU A 27 28.81 -30.92 -71.52
C LEU A 27 27.64 -31.48 -70.72
N GLU A 28 26.51 -31.70 -71.37
CA GLU A 28 25.32 -32.29 -70.76
C GLU A 28 25.62 -33.69 -70.22
N ALA A 29 26.27 -34.54 -71.03
CA ALA A 29 26.68 -35.88 -70.60
C ALA A 29 27.69 -35.85 -69.44
N ALA A 30 28.60 -34.86 -69.39
CA ALA A 30 29.55 -34.71 -68.29
C ALA A 30 28.89 -34.25 -66.99
N ILE A 31 27.88 -33.37 -67.06
CA ILE A 31 27.07 -32.95 -65.91
C ILE A 31 26.23 -34.13 -65.39
N ASP A 32 25.58 -34.89 -66.27
CA ASP A 32 24.79 -36.07 -65.89
C ASP A 32 25.65 -37.18 -65.27
N ALA A 33 26.90 -37.32 -65.73
CA ALA A 33 27.85 -38.28 -65.19
C ALA A 33 28.33 -37.92 -63.76
N ASP A 34 28.45 -36.63 -63.43
CA ASP A 34 28.76 -36.17 -62.06
C ASP A 34 27.52 -35.56 -61.39
N LYS A 35 26.72 -36.43 -60.76
CA LYS A 35 25.52 -36.07 -59.98
C LYS A 35 25.76 -35.04 -58.86
N LYS A 36 27.01 -34.72 -58.52
CA LYS A 36 27.36 -33.67 -57.55
C LYS A 36 27.30 -32.27 -58.16
N ILE A 37 27.27 -32.15 -59.49
CA ILE A 37 27.15 -30.89 -60.20
C ILE A 37 25.70 -30.73 -60.64
N GLN A 38 25.04 -29.70 -60.13
CA GLN A 38 23.69 -29.33 -60.52
C GLN A 38 23.74 -27.93 -61.13
N VAL A 39 23.23 -27.80 -62.35
CA VAL A 39 23.10 -26.51 -63.03
C VAL A 39 21.63 -26.11 -62.99
N VAL A 40 21.37 -24.92 -62.48
CA VAL A 40 20.02 -24.37 -62.34
C VAL A 40 19.96 -22.96 -62.89
N ASP A 41 18.86 -22.63 -63.56
CA ASP A 41 18.61 -21.27 -64.00
C ASP A 41 18.15 -20.41 -62.81
N VAL A 42 19.06 -19.60 -62.30
CA VAL A 42 18.79 -18.68 -61.19
C VAL A 42 17.73 -17.63 -61.58
N LYS A 43 17.59 -17.29 -62.88
CA LYS A 43 16.58 -16.33 -63.34
C LYS A 43 15.16 -16.89 -63.26
N ALA A 44 15.00 -18.22 -63.21
CA ALA A 44 13.70 -18.86 -63.01
C ALA A 44 13.10 -18.58 -61.62
N GLY A 45 13.88 -18.01 -60.68
CA GLY A 45 13.39 -17.52 -59.39
C GLY A 45 13.14 -18.59 -58.32
N GLY A 46 13.45 -19.87 -58.61
CA GLY A 46 13.27 -20.98 -57.68
C GLY A 46 14.29 -21.07 -56.54
N TYR A 47 15.33 -20.22 -56.54
CA TYR A 47 16.43 -20.28 -55.58
C TYR A 47 16.64 -18.93 -54.89
N VAL A 48 16.91 -18.99 -53.58
CA VAL A 48 17.32 -17.85 -52.77
C VAL A 48 18.72 -18.08 -52.23
N SER A 49 19.49 -17.01 -52.01
CA SER A 49 20.78 -17.13 -51.34
C SER A 49 20.59 -17.59 -49.89
N LYS A 50 21.56 -18.34 -49.38
CA LYS A 50 21.57 -18.80 -47.99
C LYS A 50 21.40 -17.64 -47.00
N GLU A 51 22.14 -16.55 -47.22
CA GLU A 51 22.07 -15.34 -46.39
C GLU A 51 20.64 -14.77 -46.31
N LYS A 52 19.91 -14.74 -47.43
CA LYS A 52 18.53 -14.23 -47.46
C LYS A 52 17.55 -15.18 -46.75
N LEU A 53 17.76 -16.50 -46.88
CA LEU A 53 16.98 -17.50 -46.16
C LEU A 53 17.21 -17.38 -44.64
N ASP A 54 18.47 -17.34 -44.21
CA ASP A 54 18.87 -17.26 -42.80
C ASP A 54 18.35 -15.96 -42.16
N ALA A 55 18.41 -14.84 -42.89
CA ALA A 55 17.81 -13.57 -42.45
C ALA A 55 16.30 -13.68 -42.25
N LYS A 56 15.58 -14.34 -43.17
CA LYS A 56 14.13 -14.54 -43.06
C LYS A 56 13.74 -15.51 -41.93
N ILE A 57 14.54 -16.54 -41.69
CA ILE A 57 14.36 -17.43 -40.54
C ILE A 57 14.51 -16.64 -39.24
N THR A 58 15.55 -15.82 -39.13
CA THR A 58 15.81 -14.98 -37.95
C THR A 58 14.67 -13.98 -37.70
N GLU A 59 14.18 -13.32 -38.76
CA GLU A 59 13.03 -12.41 -38.68
C GLU A 59 11.76 -13.15 -38.22
N LEU A 60 11.50 -14.32 -38.80
CA LEU A 60 10.34 -15.14 -38.47
C LEU A 60 10.37 -15.64 -37.01
N ASP A 61 11.53 -16.07 -36.52
CA ASP A 61 11.71 -16.49 -35.14
C ASP A 61 11.53 -15.31 -34.17
N GLY A 62 12.04 -14.12 -34.54
CA GLY A 62 11.82 -12.88 -33.79
C GLY A 62 10.33 -12.52 -33.70
N VAL A 63 9.60 -12.60 -34.82
CA VAL A 63 8.15 -12.33 -34.85
C VAL A 63 7.36 -13.35 -34.03
N LYS A 64 7.72 -14.64 -34.10
CA LYS A 64 7.10 -15.67 -33.26
C LYS A 64 7.31 -15.41 -31.78
N GLN A 65 8.52 -14.99 -31.39
CA GLN A 65 8.83 -14.65 -30.01
C GLN A 65 7.97 -13.46 -29.55
N GLN A 66 7.91 -12.38 -30.33
CA GLN A 66 7.06 -11.22 -30.03
C GLN A 66 5.59 -11.61 -29.87
N LEU A 67 5.07 -12.50 -30.72
CA LEU A 67 3.70 -12.98 -30.63
C LEU A 67 3.46 -13.80 -29.34
N SER A 68 4.41 -14.66 -28.96
CA SER A 68 4.35 -15.44 -27.72
C SER A 68 4.36 -14.53 -26.49
N ASP A 69 5.27 -13.56 -26.47
CA ASP A 69 5.41 -12.60 -25.36
C ASP A 69 4.15 -11.74 -25.23
N ALA A 70 3.64 -11.21 -26.35
CA ALA A 70 2.40 -10.44 -26.38
C ALA A 70 1.20 -11.26 -25.89
N ASN A 71 1.06 -12.52 -26.30
CA ASN A 71 0.00 -13.39 -25.83
C ASN A 71 0.11 -13.66 -24.33
N THR A 72 1.33 -13.85 -23.81
CA THR A 72 1.58 -14.04 -22.37
C THR A 72 1.19 -12.79 -21.58
N THR A 73 1.55 -11.60 -22.05
CA THR A 73 1.14 -10.34 -21.43
C THR A 73 -0.39 -10.16 -21.48
N ILE A 74 -1.04 -10.44 -22.62
CA ILE A 74 -2.50 -10.38 -22.73
C ILE A 74 -3.18 -11.31 -21.73
N GLN A 75 -2.68 -12.55 -21.55
CA GLN A 75 -3.22 -13.46 -20.56
C GLN A 75 -3.02 -12.94 -19.13
N SER A 76 -1.85 -12.37 -18.81
CA SER A 76 -1.63 -11.78 -17.48
C SER A 76 -2.65 -10.68 -17.13
N TYR A 77 -3.15 -9.94 -18.11
CA TYR A 77 -4.21 -8.95 -17.89
C TYR A 77 -5.60 -9.56 -17.77
N LYS A 78 -5.87 -10.66 -18.48
CA LYS A 78 -7.14 -11.39 -18.39
C LYS A 78 -7.28 -12.17 -17.08
N ASP A 79 -6.15 -12.67 -16.57
CA ASP A 79 -6.08 -13.42 -15.33
C ASP A 79 -6.10 -12.50 -14.08
N MET A 80 -6.03 -11.17 -14.26
CA MET A 80 -6.21 -10.25 -13.15
C MET A 80 -7.61 -10.37 -12.56
N ASP A 81 -7.67 -10.61 -11.25
CA ASP A 81 -8.92 -10.61 -10.49
C ASP A 81 -9.42 -9.17 -10.23
N ILE A 82 -9.94 -8.54 -11.27
CA ILE A 82 -10.49 -7.18 -11.21
C ILE A 82 -11.67 -7.10 -10.24
N ASP A 83 -12.46 -8.17 -10.11
CA ASP A 83 -13.62 -8.18 -9.23
C ASP A 83 -13.20 -8.27 -7.76
N GLY A 84 -12.21 -9.10 -7.43
CA GLY A 84 -11.58 -9.13 -6.11
C GLY A 84 -10.92 -7.80 -5.73
N ILE A 85 -10.26 -7.13 -6.67
CA ILE A 85 -9.70 -5.78 -6.45
C ILE A 85 -10.80 -4.76 -6.16
N LYS A 86 -11.88 -4.75 -6.95
CA LYS A 86 -13.02 -3.85 -6.72
C LYS A 86 -13.71 -4.11 -5.39
N GLN A 87 -13.85 -5.37 -5.01
CA GLN A 87 -14.43 -5.74 -3.73
C GLN A 87 -13.55 -5.25 -2.58
N SER A 88 -12.25 -5.49 -2.66
CA SER A 88 -11.28 -5.00 -1.67
C SER A 88 -11.37 -3.48 -1.52
N ALA A 89 -11.46 -2.72 -2.61
CA ALA A 89 -11.60 -1.27 -2.56
C ALA A 89 -12.88 -0.82 -1.83
N LYS A 90 -14.02 -1.46 -2.12
CA LYS A 90 -15.30 -1.17 -1.45
C LYS A 90 -15.28 -1.54 0.03
N ASP A 91 -14.65 -2.66 0.38
CA ASP A 91 -14.54 -3.11 1.76
C ASP A 91 -13.70 -2.11 2.58
N TRP A 92 -12.61 -1.61 1.99
CA TRP A 92 -11.79 -0.56 2.59
C TRP A 92 -12.53 0.76 2.75
N GLU A 93 -13.26 1.21 1.74
CA GLU A 93 -14.10 2.43 1.81
C GLU A 93 -15.16 2.33 2.91
N THR A 94 -15.82 1.17 3.01
CA THR A 94 -16.82 0.88 4.03
C THR A 94 -16.19 0.89 5.42
N LYS A 95 -15.08 0.17 5.59
CA LYS A 95 -14.36 0.09 6.87
C LYS A 95 -13.89 1.47 7.32
N TYR A 96 -13.30 2.25 6.43
CA TYR A 96 -12.83 3.60 6.72
C TYR A 96 -13.98 4.50 7.18
N THR A 97 -15.11 4.47 6.48
CA THR A 97 -16.29 5.27 6.81
C THR A 97 -16.85 4.87 8.18
N GLN A 98 -16.98 3.57 8.43
CA GLN A 98 -17.48 3.04 9.72
C GLN A 98 -16.55 3.37 10.88
N GLU A 99 -15.24 3.17 10.71
CA GLU A 99 -14.25 3.47 11.75
C GLU A 99 -14.17 4.97 12.04
N THR A 100 -14.28 5.82 11.02
CA THR A 100 -14.33 7.27 11.19
C THR A 100 -15.57 7.69 11.98
N GLN A 101 -16.76 7.21 11.60
CA GLN A 101 -18.00 7.50 12.32
C GLN A 101 -17.93 7.01 13.78
N LYS A 102 -17.43 5.80 14.00
CA LYS A 102 -17.26 5.23 15.33
C LYS A 102 -16.31 6.06 16.17
N LEU A 103 -15.16 6.45 15.62
CA LEU A 103 -14.17 7.26 16.33
C LEU A 103 -14.71 8.66 16.66
N THR A 104 -15.37 9.32 15.70
CA THR A 104 -16.01 10.62 15.93
C THR A 104 -17.08 10.51 17.03
N ALA A 105 -17.91 9.47 17.01
CA ALA A 105 -18.91 9.24 18.05
C ALA A 105 -18.27 8.97 19.42
N GLN A 106 -17.16 8.22 19.47
CA GLN A 106 -16.42 7.97 20.71
C GLN A 106 -15.80 9.24 21.28
N LEU A 107 -15.20 10.08 20.44
CA LEU A 107 -14.65 11.37 20.86
C LEU A 107 -15.75 12.29 21.39
N ALA A 108 -16.85 12.43 20.67
CA ALA A 108 -17.99 13.24 21.12
C ALA A 108 -18.59 12.73 22.44
N ALA A 109 -18.69 11.41 22.62
CA ALA A 109 -19.14 10.82 23.88
C ALA A 109 -18.14 11.10 25.02
N GLN A 110 -16.84 10.99 24.76
CA GLN A 110 -15.80 11.28 25.76
C GLN A 110 -15.80 12.76 26.17
N GLU A 111 -15.87 13.68 25.20
CA GLU A 111 -15.97 15.11 25.44
C GLU A 111 -17.21 15.45 26.28
N ARG A 112 -18.35 14.84 25.95
CA ARG A 112 -19.59 15.01 26.71
C ARG A 112 -19.48 14.49 28.13
N THR A 113 -18.95 13.28 28.33
CA THR A 113 -18.75 12.71 29.67
C THR A 113 -17.82 13.58 30.51
N HIS A 114 -16.71 14.04 29.94
CA HIS A 114 -15.79 14.91 30.63
C HIS A 114 -16.42 16.26 30.99
N ALA A 115 -17.16 16.87 30.06
CA ALA A 115 -17.90 18.10 30.33
C ALA A 115 -18.95 17.87 31.44
N LEU A 116 -19.62 16.73 31.45
CA LEU A 116 -20.62 16.37 32.47
C LEU A 116 -19.98 16.21 33.85
N ASP A 117 -18.84 15.54 33.93
CA ASP A 117 -18.11 15.38 35.19
C ASP A 117 -17.64 16.75 35.73
N MET A 118 -17.14 17.64 34.86
CA MET A 118 -16.77 19.01 35.24
C MET A 118 -17.98 19.83 35.68
N PHE A 119 -19.09 19.73 34.95
CA PHE A 119 -20.33 20.45 35.24
C PHE A 119 -20.92 20.01 36.58
N MET A 120 -21.04 18.70 36.81
CA MET A 120 -21.54 18.13 38.06
C MET A 120 -20.60 18.44 39.23
N GLY A 121 -19.28 18.45 39.02
CA GLY A 121 -18.30 18.83 40.04
C GLY A 121 -18.46 20.25 40.59
N GLY A 122 -19.21 21.12 39.90
CA GLY A 122 -19.57 22.46 40.40
C GLY A 122 -20.65 22.47 41.49
N TYR A 123 -21.30 21.33 41.77
CA TYR A 123 -22.41 21.23 42.72
C TYR A 123 -22.05 20.32 43.91
N LYS A 124 -22.55 20.67 45.10
CA LYS A 124 -22.42 19.85 46.32
C LYS A 124 -23.61 18.89 46.43
N PHE A 125 -23.38 17.60 46.19
CA PHE A 125 -24.41 16.56 46.34
C PHE A 125 -24.41 15.94 47.73
N SER A 126 -25.59 15.55 48.23
CA SER A 126 -25.75 14.95 49.56
C SER A 126 -25.16 13.55 49.67
N SER A 127 -25.01 12.83 48.56
CA SER A 127 -24.39 11.50 48.50
C SER A 127 -24.03 11.09 47.07
N LYS A 128 -23.20 10.04 46.89
CA LYS A 128 -22.88 9.51 45.56
C LYS A 128 -24.09 8.96 44.80
N PRO A 129 -25.07 8.26 45.43
CA PRO A 129 -26.31 7.89 44.77
C PRO A 129 -27.14 9.09 44.31
N ALA A 130 -27.15 10.18 45.08
CA ALA A 130 -27.86 11.41 44.71
C ALA A 130 -27.24 12.07 43.47
N GLU A 131 -25.91 12.20 43.43
CA GLU A 131 -25.18 12.66 42.23
C GLU A 131 -25.52 11.80 41.00
N ASN A 132 -25.51 10.47 41.14
CA ASN A 132 -25.82 9.56 40.03
C ASN A 132 -27.28 9.70 39.55
N GLY A 133 -28.23 9.95 40.47
CA GLY A 133 -29.63 10.19 40.13
C GLY A 133 -29.82 11.49 39.34
N VAL A 134 -29.20 12.58 39.81
CA VAL A 134 -29.23 13.88 39.11
C VAL A 134 -28.52 13.79 37.76
N ARG A 135 -27.38 13.09 37.69
CA ARG A 135 -26.66 12.80 36.44
C ARG A 135 -27.56 12.07 35.44
N ALA A 136 -28.31 11.06 35.87
CA ALA A 136 -29.24 10.33 35.00
C ALA A 136 -30.38 11.22 34.49
N GLU A 137 -30.95 12.10 35.32
CA GLU A 137 -31.97 13.07 34.87
C GLU A 137 -31.40 14.09 33.89
N PHE A 138 -30.16 14.54 34.10
CA PHE A 138 -29.46 15.45 33.20
C PHE A 138 -29.19 14.81 31.83
N GLU A 139 -28.70 13.56 31.81
CA GLU A 139 -28.43 12.83 30.57
C GLU A 139 -29.71 12.59 29.75
N LYS A 140 -30.85 12.34 30.40
CA LYS A 140 -32.16 12.19 29.72
C LYS A 140 -32.58 13.44 28.96
N LYS A 141 -32.18 14.63 29.40
CA LYS A 141 -32.49 15.89 28.70
C LYS A 141 -31.68 16.09 27.43
N ASN A 142 -30.57 15.37 27.28
CA ASN A 142 -29.70 15.41 26.10
C ASN A 142 -29.32 16.84 25.67
N PHE A 143 -28.94 17.69 26.64
CA PHE A 143 -28.52 19.08 26.38
C PHE A 143 -27.41 19.17 25.33
N THR A 144 -27.45 20.19 24.49
CA THR A 144 -26.38 20.46 23.53
C THR A 144 -25.14 20.94 24.26
N LEU A 145 -23.97 20.44 23.84
CA LEU A 145 -22.67 20.85 24.36
C LEU A 145 -22.05 21.84 23.36
N GLU A 146 -21.82 23.08 23.79
CA GLU A 146 -21.11 24.11 23.02
C GLU A 146 -19.94 24.63 23.85
N ASP A 147 -18.74 24.66 23.26
CA ASP A 147 -17.50 25.13 23.91
C ASP A 147 -17.25 24.51 25.31
N GLY A 148 -17.61 23.23 25.47
CA GLY A 148 -17.47 22.50 26.73
C GLY A 148 -18.52 22.83 27.80
N LYS A 149 -19.58 23.57 27.46
CA LYS A 149 -20.70 23.92 28.36
C LYS A 149 -22.02 23.35 27.84
N PHE A 150 -22.86 22.87 28.74
CA PHE A 150 -24.20 22.41 28.39
C PHE A 150 -25.15 23.60 28.31
N LEU A 151 -25.67 23.87 27.11
CA LEU A 151 -26.70 24.89 26.92
C LEU A 151 -27.97 24.49 27.67
N GLY A 152 -28.45 25.36 28.58
CA GLY A 152 -29.63 25.08 29.40
C GLY A 152 -29.36 24.17 30.60
N GLY A 153 -28.12 23.73 30.80
CA GLY A 153 -27.75 22.82 31.88
C GLY A 153 -27.85 23.49 33.26
N ASP A 154 -27.38 24.72 33.37
CA ASP A 154 -27.41 25.50 34.62
C ASP A 154 -28.84 25.80 35.08
N GLU A 155 -29.73 26.18 34.15
CA GLU A 155 -31.14 26.42 34.43
C GLU A 155 -31.85 25.15 34.89
N PHE A 156 -31.52 24.01 34.28
CA PHE A 156 -32.09 22.72 34.66
C PHE A 156 -31.63 22.28 36.06
N MET A 157 -30.34 22.44 36.38
CA MET A 157 -29.83 22.13 37.72
C MET A 157 -30.47 22.99 38.80
N LYS A 158 -30.66 24.30 38.54
CA LYS A 158 -31.41 25.19 39.45
C LYS A 158 -32.84 24.69 39.68
N SER A 159 -33.53 24.30 38.60
CA SER A 159 -34.87 23.73 38.71
C SER A 159 -34.91 22.44 39.53
N LEU A 160 -33.88 21.59 39.47
CA LEU A 160 -33.80 20.39 40.32
C LEU A 160 -33.51 20.70 41.78
N MET A 161 -32.68 21.71 42.06
CA MET A 161 -32.40 22.16 43.44
C MET A 161 -33.65 22.75 44.11
N GLU A 162 -34.53 23.38 43.34
CA GLU A 162 -35.80 23.96 43.81
C GLU A 162 -36.96 22.95 43.88
N ASN A 163 -36.86 21.80 43.20
CA ASN A 163 -37.92 20.82 43.15
C ASN A 163 -37.96 19.97 44.43
N ASP A 164 -39.13 19.84 45.06
CA ASP A 164 -39.32 19.09 46.30
C ASP A 164 -38.85 17.62 46.23
N ASP A 165 -38.96 16.99 45.06
CA ASP A 165 -38.56 15.60 44.84
C ASP A 165 -37.02 15.43 44.72
N TYR A 166 -36.31 16.50 44.36
CA TYR A 166 -34.88 16.47 44.03
C TYR A 166 -34.01 17.33 44.95
N LYS A 167 -34.57 18.27 45.73
CA LYS A 167 -33.83 19.14 46.66
C LYS A 167 -32.98 18.36 47.68
N GLY A 168 -33.46 17.19 48.12
CA GLY A 168 -32.72 16.32 49.05
C GLY A 168 -31.47 15.67 48.45
N ALA A 169 -31.28 15.75 47.13
CA ALA A 169 -30.08 15.31 46.44
C ALA A 169 -28.89 16.29 46.59
N PHE A 170 -29.15 17.51 47.05
CA PHE A 170 -28.16 18.58 47.16
C PHE A 170 -27.89 18.93 48.63
N VAL A 171 -26.66 19.32 48.92
CA VAL A 171 -26.34 19.93 50.23
C VAL A 171 -26.70 21.40 50.14
N ILE A 172 -27.80 21.78 50.79
CA ILE A 172 -28.12 23.18 51.06
C ILE A 172 -27.43 23.50 52.38
N GLU A 173 -26.31 24.22 52.32
CA GLU A 173 -25.75 24.85 53.50
C GLU A 173 -26.74 25.96 53.89
N ASP A 174 -27.53 25.73 54.94
CA ASP A 174 -28.28 26.80 55.58
C ASP A 174 -27.24 27.77 56.17
N ASP A 175 -27.05 28.93 55.53
CA ASP A 175 -26.25 30.07 56.04
C ASP A 175 -26.86 30.69 57.33
N ASN A 176 -27.58 29.92 58.15
CA ASN A 176 -28.19 30.36 59.41
C ASN A 176 -27.95 29.36 60.55
N ASN A 177 -26.70 28.98 60.79
CA ASN A 177 -26.29 28.51 62.11
C ASN A 177 -25.06 29.33 62.57
N PRO A 178 -25.23 30.31 63.47
CA PRO A 178 -24.09 30.92 64.13
C PRO A 178 -23.58 29.95 65.21
N GLU A 179 -22.26 29.92 65.40
CA GLU A 179 -21.52 29.24 66.46
C GLU A 179 -21.14 27.77 66.20
N ASP A 180 -19.95 27.58 65.61
CA ASP A 180 -18.90 26.78 66.27
C ASP A 180 -17.52 27.32 65.85
N ASP A 181 -17.03 28.26 66.65
CA ASP A 181 -15.66 28.77 66.60
C ASP A 181 -14.70 27.71 67.14
N SER A 182 -14.04 26.98 66.25
CA SER A 182 -12.72 26.40 66.54
C SER A 182 -11.76 26.61 65.38
N HIS A 183 -11.28 27.85 65.30
CA HIS A 183 -10.02 28.17 64.64
C HIS A 183 -8.86 27.56 65.46
N GLU A 184 -8.23 26.51 64.93
CA GLU A 184 -6.80 26.30 65.14
C GLU A 184 -6.09 26.46 63.81
N ASP A 185 -5.47 27.64 63.67
CA ASP A 185 -4.53 27.98 62.63
C ASP A 185 -3.27 27.10 62.75
N GLU A 186 -2.94 26.32 61.71
CA GLU A 186 -1.54 26.08 61.39
C GLU A 186 -1.25 26.43 59.94
N GLU A 187 -0.51 27.54 59.81
CA GLU A 187 -0.03 28.15 58.61
C GLU A 187 0.89 27.21 57.80
N GLY A 188 0.60 27.16 56.50
CA GLY A 188 1.53 27.14 55.37
C GLY A 188 2.92 26.53 55.54
N LYS A 189 3.14 25.37 54.90
CA LYS A 189 4.43 25.06 54.27
C LYS A 189 4.21 24.62 52.82
N PRO A 190 4.89 25.22 51.82
CA PRO A 190 4.71 24.87 50.43
C PRO A 190 5.25 23.47 50.15
N PHE A 191 4.46 22.64 49.46
CA PHE A 191 4.90 21.36 48.94
C PHE A 191 5.71 21.62 47.65
N PHE A 192 7.03 21.73 47.79
CA PHE A 192 7.93 21.70 46.63
C PHE A 192 8.04 20.26 46.12
N ALA A 193 7.73 20.06 44.84
CA ALA A 193 8.00 18.83 44.12
C ALA A 193 9.50 18.50 44.21
N ARG A 194 9.85 17.45 44.97
CA ARG A 194 11.20 16.88 44.99
C ARG A 194 11.30 15.85 43.88
N GLY A 195 11.79 16.30 42.73
CA GLY A 195 12.50 15.43 41.81
C GLY A 195 13.72 14.83 42.53
N VAL A 196 13.77 13.51 42.65
CA VAL A 196 15.01 12.79 42.90
C VAL A 196 15.53 12.40 41.51
N GLY A 197 16.59 13.08 41.10
CA GLY A 197 17.34 12.76 39.91
C GLY A 197 18.13 11.46 40.05
N GLY A 198 18.35 10.85 38.89
CA GLY A 198 19.67 10.44 38.44
C GLY A 198 20.39 9.37 39.25
N THR A 199 20.21 8.11 38.85
CA THR A 199 21.32 7.15 38.81
C THR A 199 21.80 7.06 37.37
N GLY A 200 22.88 7.78 37.07
CA GLY A 200 23.65 7.62 35.85
C GLY A 200 24.81 6.66 36.08
N GLY A 201 24.90 5.64 35.20
CA GLY A 201 26.17 5.12 34.69
C GLY A 201 26.71 3.82 35.29
N ALA A 202 26.62 2.73 34.52
CA ALA A 202 27.76 2.00 33.95
C ALA A 202 27.32 0.64 33.38
N GLY A 203 27.69 0.34 32.14
CA GLY A 203 27.55 -0.99 31.53
C GLY A 203 27.16 -0.92 30.06
N GLY A 204 28.13 -0.63 29.19
CA GLY A 204 27.93 -0.63 27.74
C GLY A 204 27.98 -2.02 27.14
N GLU A 205 27.15 -2.26 26.13
CA GLU A 205 27.44 -3.17 25.03
C GLU A 205 26.63 -2.71 23.81
N GLY A 206 27.34 -2.42 22.73
CA GLY A 206 26.73 -1.92 21.50
C GLY A 206 26.02 -3.03 20.73
N VAL A 207 24.82 -2.74 20.24
CA VAL A 207 24.25 -3.46 19.10
C VAL A 207 23.63 -2.47 18.13
N LYS A 208 24.16 -2.54 16.91
CA LYS A 208 23.73 -1.86 15.69
C LYS A 208 22.25 -2.10 15.40
N GLY A 209 21.60 -1.04 14.91
CA GLY A 209 20.61 -1.03 13.83
C GLY A 209 19.45 -2.04 13.90
N LYS A 210 18.23 -1.51 14.02
CA LYS A 210 17.08 -1.92 13.20
C LYS A 210 15.91 -0.94 13.36
N GLU A 211 15.59 -0.34 12.23
CA GLU A 211 14.30 0.15 11.72
C GLU A 211 13.07 -0.01 12.63
N ALA A 212 12.28 1.06 12.69
CA ALA A 212 10.82 1.02 12.73
C ALA A 212 10.29 1.96 11.62
N PRO A 213 9.07 1.78 11.07
CA PRO A 213 7.99 0.91 11.53
C PRO A 213 7.41 0.00 10.42
N PHE A 214 6.47 -0.85 10.84
CA PHE A 214 5.50 -1.59 10.04
C PHE A 214 5.20 -1.00 8.64
N ASN A 215 5.58 -1.74 7.60
CA ASN A 215 4.99 -1.67 6.27
C ASN A 215 3.97 -2.82 6.13
N PRO A 216 2.65 -2.58 6.25
CA PRO A 216 1.64 -3.62 6.00
C PRO A 216 1.32 -3.79 4.50
N PHE A 217 1.90 -2.95 3.64
CA PHE A 217 1.70 -2.98 2.20
C PHE A 217 3.00 -3.39 1.52
N GLY A 218 3.13 -4.68 1.21
CA GLY A 218 4.24 -5.27 0.45
C GLY A 218 4.24 -4.88 -1.03
N PHE A 219 4.16 -3.60 -1.35
CA PHE A 219 4.44 -3.10 -2.70
C PHE A 219 5.93 -2.81 -2.82
N ASN A 220 6.72 -3.86 -3.09
CA ASN A 220 8.01 -3.67 -3.73
C ASN A 220 7.74 -3.24 -5.18
N LEU A 221 7.70 -1.93 -5.43
CA LEU A 221 7.75 -1.39 -6.78
C LEU A 221 9.09 -1.82 -7.42
N ILE A 222 9.03 -2.76 -8.35
CA ILE A 222 10.21 -3.19 -9.12
C ILE A 222 10.52 -2.15 -10.21
N ARG A 223 11.79 -1.73 -10.20
CA ARG A 223 12.65 -1.16 -11.28
C ARG A 223 12.51 0.31 -11.70
N GLN A 224 13.59 1.06 -11.42
CA GLN A 224 14.17 1.95 -12.42
C GLN A 224 15.12 1.13 -13.32
N PRO A 225 15.13 1.34 -14.65
CA PRO A 225 16.25 0.91 -15.49
C PRO A 225 17.40 1.91 -15.34
N ASP A 226 18.58 1.43 -14.94
CA ASP A 226 19.80 2.22 -15.02
C ASP A 226 20.06 2.57 -16.49
N LYS A 227 20.25 3.88 -16.73
CA LYS A 227 20.72 4.41 -18.00
C LYS A 227 22.25 4.31 -18.05
N ASN A 228 22.74 3.83 -19.19
CA ASN A 228 24.12 3.79 -19.70
C ASN A 228 25.02 2.65 -19.20
#